data_AF-A0A970ARR3-F1
#
_entry.id   AF-A0A970ARR3-F1
#
_cell.length_a   1.000
_cell.length_b   1.000
_cell.length_c   1.000
_cell.angle_alpha   90.00
_cell.angle_beta   90.00
_cell.angle_gamma   90.00
#
_symmetry.space_group_name_H-M   'P 1'
#
loop_
_entity.id
_entity.type
_entity.pdbx_description
1 polymer ?
#
loop_
_entity_poly.entity_id
_entity_poly.type
_entity_poly.pdbx_seq_one_letter_code
_entity_poly.pdbx_strand_id
1 'polypeptide(L)'
;MFRHNLPFKKISLLAATCGGLLVTLATLSQAGGPPPQQGKPVSQPEATPATGKPVSEPSPTASPSPNGMPPTPQDPPPRFPMPSGRVTPMEGMVAIKLVNTTNAVINYQVVGVTQPRTLGEQSEIVLKNLKTPLTLTYQRPDGGLLLVRPQATAMAGMLQVSFGATTDLGVDTKSMEVQEDGKVILN
;
A
#
# COMPACT_ATOMS: atom_id res chain seq x y z
N MET A 1 10.39 59.75 -10.26
CA MET A 1 9.12 60.04 -10.96
C MET A 1 8.81 58.78 -11.76
N PHE A 2 7.81 57.94 -11.54
CA PHE A 2 6.41 58.12 -11.13
C PHE A 2 5.97 56.99 -10.18
N ARG A 3 5.01 57.31 -9.31
CA ARG A 3 4.27 56.37 -8.44
C ARG A 3 3.11 55.74 -9.22
N HIS A 4 2.54 54.65 -8.68
CA HIS A 4 1.11 54.33 -8.49
C HIS A 4 1.00 52.78 -8.35
N ASN A 5 0.93 52.23 -7.14
CA ASN A 5 -0.29 51.99 -6.33
C ASN A 5 -1.38 51.20 -7.09
N LEU A 6 -1.45 49.89 -6.83
CA LEU A 6 -2.67 49.09 -7.02
C LEU A 6 -3.21 48.69 -5.64
N PRO A 7 -4.48 48.99 -5.34
CA PRO A 7 -5.04 48.83 -4.00
C PRO A 7 -5.42 47.37 -3.70
N PHE A 8 -4.94 46.88 -2.55
CA PHE A 8 -5.46 45.70 -1.87
C PHE A 8 -6.95 45.90 -1.55
N LYS A 9 -7.84 45.17 -2.21
CA LYS A 9 -9.24 45.12 -1.84
C LYS A 9 -9.42 44.07 -0.74
N LYS A 10 -9.51 44.54 0.51
CA LYS A 10 -9.94 43.77 1.67
C LYS A 10 -11.42 43.43 1.49
N ILE A 11 -11.79 42.15 1.58
CA ILE A 11 -13.18 41.73 1.77
C ILE A 11 -13.25 41.23 3.21
N SER A 12 -13.98 41.96 4.04
CA SER A 12 -14.17 41.69 5.46
C SER A 12 -15.65 41.38 5.72
N LEU A 13 -15.85 40.34 6.53
CA LEU A 13 -16.97 40.02 7.42
C LEU A 13 -18.41 40.15 6.91
N LEU A 14 -19.13 39.03 6.94
CA LEU A 14 -20.46 38.98 7.56
C LEU A 14 -20.58 37.68 8.37
N ALA A 15 -21.09 37.85 9.58
CA ALA A 15 -21.21 36.89 10.65
C ALA A 15 -22.59 36.23 10.69
N ALA A 16 -22.74 35.31 11.65
CA ALA A 16 -23.98 34.76 12.19
C ALA A 16 -24.59 33.62 11.35
N THR A 17 -25.08 32.51 11.92
CA THR A 17 -25.79 32.34 13.19
C THR A 17 -25.62 30.93 13.78
N CYS A 18 -25.77 30.87 15.10
CA CYS A 18 -26.00 29.66 15.91
C CYS A 18 -27.12 28.76 15.41
N GLY A 19 -26.90 27.46 15.57
CA GLY A 19 -27.88 26.40 15.85
C GLY A 19 -27.04 25.17 16.18
N GLY A 20 -27.01 24.61 17.39
CA GLY A 20 -28.12 24.40 18.30
C GLY A 20 -28.42 22.89 18.31
N LEU A 21 -27.59 22.15 19.06
CA LEU A 21 -27.88 20.97 19.89
C LEU A 21 -29.13 20.11 19.53
N LEU A 22 -28.94 18.82 19.24
CA LEU A 22 -29.69 17.74 19.90
C LEU A 22 -28.88 16.42 19.92
N VAL A 23 -28.68 15.91 21.14
CA VAL A 23 -28.16 14.59 21.48
C VAL A 23 -29.31 13.58 21.38
N THR A 24 -29.09 12.42 20.76
CA THR A 24 -29.87 11.21 21.07
C THR A 24 -28.97 9.98 21.15
N LEU A 25 -28.99 9.38 22.34
CA LEU A 25 -28.40 8.10 22.72
C LEU A 25 -29.43 6.97 22.57
N ALA A 26 -28.89 5.74 22.57
CA ALA A 26 -29.55 4.44 22.81
C ALA A 26 -30.13 3.74 21.56
N THR A 27 -30.02 2.42 21.36
CA THR A 27 -30.00 1.33 22.35
C THR A 27 -29.12 0.14 21.90
N LEU A 28 -28.34 -0.43 22.83
CA LEU A 28 -27.77 -1.78 22.72
C LEU A 28 -28.91 -2.80 22.89
N SER A 29 -29.12 -3.68 21.91
CA SER A 29 -29.93 -4.89 22.13
C SER A 29 -29.10 -5.91 22.92
N GLN A 30 -29.41 -6.03 24.21
CA GLN A 30 -29.09 -7.18 25.03
C GLN A 30 -30.13 -8.30 24.85
N ALA A 31 -29.65 -9.51 25.13
CA ALA A 31 -30.36 -10.67 25.66
C ALA A 31 -30.81 -11.78 24.69
N GLY A 32 -29.97 -12.82 24.65
CA GLY A 32 -30.33 -14.22 24.44
C GLY A 32 -29.21 -15.08 25.04
N GLY A 33 -29.35 -15.46 26.31
CA GLY A 33 -28.36 -16.21 27.10
C GLY A 33 -28.34 -17.73 26.85
N PRO A 34 -27.48 -18.48 27.57
CA PRO A 34 -26.96 -19.82 27.20
C PRO A 34 -27.66 -20.98 27.91
N PRO A 35 -27.23 -22.24 27.66
CA PRO A 35 -26.28 -22.81 28.63
C PRO A 35 -25.11 -23.62 28.01
N PRO A 36 -23.97 -23.72 28.72
CA PRO A 36 -22.87 -24.63 28.43
C PRO A 36 -23.20 -26.03 28.97
N GLN A 37 -22.87 -27.09 28.22
CA GLN A 37 -22.84 -28.44 28.79
C GLN A 37 -21.39 -28.87 29.05
N GLN A 38 -21.14 -29.08 30.34
CA GLN A 38 -19.99 -29.69 30.95
C GLN A 38 -19.87 -31.16 30.54
N GLY A 39 -18.66 -31.57 30.15
CA GLY A 39 -18.17 -32.94 30.30
C GLY A 39 -16.82 -32.89 31.01
N LYS A 40 -16.79 -33.23 32.29
CA LYS A 40 -15.62 -33.61 33.11
C LYS A 40 -15.84 -35.07 33.55
N PRO A 41 -14.89 -35.78 34.17
CA PRO A 41 -13.43 -35.91 33.99
C PRO A 41 -13.02 -37.43 33.98
N VAL A 42 -11.75 -37.77 34.32
CA VAL A 42 -11.18 -39.11 34.69
C VAL A 42 -10.49 -39.83 33.51
N SER A 43 -9.23 -40.28 33.51
CA SER A 43 -8.26 -40.58 34.57
C SER A 43 -6.81 -40.49 34.07
N GLN A 44 -5.94 -39.97 34.94
CA GLN A 44 -4.49 -40.19 35.01
C GLN A 44 -4.20 -41.63 35.47
N PRO A 45 -3.06 -42.23 35.10
CA PRO A 45 -2.12 -42.63 36.15
C PRO A 45 -0.69 -42.16 35.88
N GLU A 46 -0.07 -41.64 36.94
CA GLU A 46 1.37 -41.42 37.08
C GLU A 46 1.94 -42.59 37.88
N ALA A 47 3.02 -43.22 37.39
CA ALA A 47 4.11 -43.80 38.19
C ALA A 47 5.19 -44.42 37.27
N THR A 48 6.40 -43.88 37.31
CA THR A 48 7.67 -44.52 36.88
C THR A 48 8.08 -45.59 37.91
N PRO A 49 8.88 -46.65 37.60
CA PRO A 49 10.35 -46.50 37.53
C PRO A 49 11.11 -47.44 36.56
N ALA A 50 12.15 -46.88 35.93
CA ALA A 50 13.52 -47.37 35.70
C ALA A 50 13.87 -48.83 35.25
N THR A 51 14.73 -48.86 34.21
CA THR A 51 15.91 -49.76 33.99
C THR A 51 15.74 -51.05 33.17
N GLY A 52 16.37 -51.08 31.99
CA GLY A 52 16.74 -52.29 31.25
C GLY A 52 17.25 -52.00 29.83
N LYS A 53 18.57 -52.13 29.59
CA LYS A 53 19.26 -52.05 28.28
C LYS A 53 19.09 -53.37 27.46
N PRO A 54 19.79 -53.57 26.33
CA PRO A 54 19.75 -53.00 24.97
C PRO A 54 19.40 -54.09 23.90
N VAL A 55 19.67 -53.86 22.60
CA VAL A 55 19.74 -54.86 21.47
C VAL A 55 18.37 -55.10 20.78
N SER A 56 18.13 -55.00 19.46
CA SER A 56 18.93 -55.07 18.22
C SER A 56 18.29 -54.24 17.08
N GLU A 57 19.13 -53.66 16.24
CA GLU A 57 18.83 -53.22 14.87
C GLU A 57 18.64 -54.44 13.93
N PRO A 58 17.78 -54.34 12.90
CA PRO A 58 18.31 -54.48 11.54
C PRO A 58 17.86 -53.35 10.60
N SER A 59 18.81 -53.00 9.72
CA SER A 59 18.81 -52.01 8.64
C SER A 59 17.78 -52.27 7.51
N PRO A 60 17.64 -51.36 6.51
CA PRO A 60 16.38 -50.95 5.90
C PRO A 60 15.96 -51.79 4.69
N THR A 61 14.66 -52.02 4.52
CA THR A 61 14.10 -52.49 3.25
C THR A 61 14.06 -51.33 2.26
N ALA A 62 15.05 -51.26 1.39
CA ALA A 62 14.99 -50.50 0.15
C ALA A 62 13.86 -51.06 -0.73
N SER A 63 12.87 -50.23 -1.05
CA SER A 63 11.87 -50.54 -2.08
C SER A 63 12.31 -49.86 -3.38
N PRO A 64 12.57 -50.61 -4.48
CA PRO A 64 12.93 -50.02 -5.76
C PRO A 64 11.67 -49.53 -6.47
N SER A 65 11.51 -48.21 -6.58
CA SER A 65 10.48 -47.60 -7.42
C SER A 65 10.97 -47.57 -8.88
N PRO A 66 10.30 -48.23 -9.84
CA PRO A 66 10.64 -48.13 -11.24
C PRO A 66 9.87 -46.95 -11.83
N ASN A 67 10.53 -45.81 -12.04
CA ASN A 67 10.22 -44.86 -13.10
C ASN A 67 11.20 -43.69 -13.02
N GLY A 68 12.26 -43.78 -13.82
CA GLY A 68 13.16 -42.67 -14.08
C GLY A 68 12.46 -41.64 -14.96
N MET A 69 11.83 -40.65 -14.33
CA MET A 69 11.57 -39.37 -14.97
C MET A 69 12.66 -38.39 -14.51
N PRO A 70 13.41 -37.74 -15.41
CA PRO A 70 14.34 -36.70 -15.01
C PRO A 70 13.57 -35.60 -14.26
N PRO A 71 14.08 -35.09 -13.12
CA PRO A 71 13.46 -33.96 -12.47
C PRO A 71 13.46 -32.78 -13.44
N THR A 72 12.28 -32.27 -13.78
CA THR A 72 12.14 -31.01 -14.52
C THR A 72 12.86 -29.92 -13.72
N PRO A 73 13.73 -29.10 -14.33
CA PRO A 73 14.30 -27.95 -13.64
C PRO A 73 13.14 -27.08 -13.14
N GLN A 74 12.95 -27.03 -11.82
CA GLN A 74 12.04 -26.07 -11.22
C GLN A 74 12.70 -24.70 -11.38
N ASP A 75 12.10 -23.84 -12.21
CA ASP A 75 12.51 -22.44 -12.26
C ASP A 75 12.42 -21.87 -10.83
N PRO A 76 13.48 -21.18 -10.35
CA PRO A 76 13.43 -20.59 -9.03
C PRO A 76 12.25 -19.62 -8.95
N PRO A 77 11.54 -19.56 -7.80
CA PRO A 77 10.38 -18.69 -7.66
C PRO A 77 10.79 -17.23 -7.96
N PRO A 78 9.94 -16.44 -8.65
CA PRO A 78 10.23 -15.04 -8.94
C PRO A 78 10.57 -14.31 -7.64
N ARG A 79 11.78 -13.78 -7.56
CA ARG A 79 12.23 -12.98 -6.42
C ARG A 79 12.03 -11.51 -6.79
N PHE A 80 11.40 -10.78 -5.86
CA PHE A 80 11.16 -9.33 -5.86
C PHE A 80 10.02 -8.84 -6.75
N PRO A 81 9.28 -7.79 -6.31
CA PRO A 81 8.19 -7.22 -7.11
C PRO A 81 8.72 -6.75 -8.47
N MET A 82 8.03 -7.13 -9.55
CA MET A 82 8.36 -6.64 -10.88
C MET A 82 8.13 -5.13 -10.95
N PRO A 83 9.03 -4.37 -11.60
CA PRO A 83 8.83 -2.95 -11.78
C PRO A 83 7.50 -2.64 -12.48
N SER A 84 6.72 -1.73 -11.90
CA SER A 84 5.47 -1.23 -12.45
C SER A 84 5.70 -0.19 -13.56
N GLY A 85 6.94 0.26 -13.72
CA GLY A 85 7.36 1.17 -14.78
C GLY A 85 8.86 1.45 -14.73
N ARG A 86 9.32 2.32 -15.62
CA ARG A 86 10.70 2.80 -15.65
C ARG A 86 10.75 4.24 -16.12
N VAL A 87 11.71 5.00 -15.62
CA VAL A 87 12.11 6.31 -16.13
C VAL A 87 13.63 6.32 -16.27
N THR A 88 14.18 7.12 -17.18
CA THR A 88 15.62 7.34 -17.25
C THR A 88 15.93 8.67 -16.55
N PRO A 89 16.51 8.65 -15.33
CA PRO A 89 16.89 9.89 -14.65
C PRO A 89 17.91 10.67 -15.48
N MET A 90 17.75 11.99 -15.53
CA MET A 90 18.72 12.91 -16.13
C MET A 90 19.54 13.53 -15.01
N GLU A 91 20.84 13.26 -14.96
CA GLU A 91 21.72 13.73 -13.89
C GLU A 91 21.23 13.32 -12.48
N GLY A 92 20.63 12.12 -12.37
CA GLY A 92 20.03 11.62 -11.12
C GLY A 92 18.73 12.33 -10.71
N MET A 93 18.13 13.10 -11.61
CA MET A 93 16.89 13.84 -11.40
C MET A 93 15.77 13.33 -12.30
N VAL A 94 14.55 13.42 -11.81
CA VAL A 94 13.32 13.10 -12.55
C VAL A 94 12.31 14.23 -12.40
N ALA A 95 11.43 14.33 -13.39
CA ALA A 95 10.18 15.06 -13.32
C ALA A 95 9.03 14.05 -13.31
N ILE A 96 8.02 14.31 -12.49
CA ILE A 96 6.84 13.45 -12.36
C ILE A 96 5.59 14.25 -12.73
N LYS A 97 4.91 13.86 -13.80
CA LYS A 97 3.59 14.36 -14.15
C LYS A 97 2.54 13.50 -13.44
N LEU A 98 1.83 14.07 -12.47
CA LEU A 98 0.71 13.42 -11.81
C LEU A 98 -0.58 13.74 -12.56
N VAL A 99 -1.39 12.73 -12.86
CA VAL A 99 -2.67 12.87 -13.56
C VAL A 99 -3.75 12.16 -12.75
N ASN A 100 -4.67 12.92 -12.16
CA ASN A 100 -5.84 12.40 -11.48
C ASN A 100 -7.00 12.31 -12.45
N THR A 101 -7.43 11.11 -12.82
CA THR A 101 -8.62 10.90 -13.66
C THR A 101 -9.87 10.56 -12.84
N THR A 102 -9.75 10.55 -11.52
CA THR A 102 -10.87 10.29 -10.61
C THR A 102 -11.72 11.55 -10.39
N ASN A 103 -12.94 11.33 -9.91
CA ASN A 103 -13.85 12.39 -9.45
C ASN A 103 -13.68 12.66 -7.94
N ALA A 104 -12.49 12.38 -7.39
CA ALA A 104 -12.15 12.66 -6.01
C ALA A 104 -10.76 13.30 -5.94
N VAL A 105 -10.50 14.11 -4.91
CA VAL A 105 -9.17 14.67 -4.68
C VAL A 105 -8.20 13.59 -4.18
N ILE A 106 -6.91 13.78 -4.45
CA ILE A 106 -5.84 12.89 -3.97
C ILE A 106 -4.86 13.71 -3.13
N ASN A 107 -4.65 13.31 -1.88
CA ASN A 107 -3.55 13.82 -1.08
C ASN A 107 -2.26 13.10 -1.48
N TYR A 108 -1.19 13.85 -1.73
CA TYR A 108 0.09 13.30 -2.16
C TYR A 108 1.26 14.02 -1.51
N GLN A 109 2.40 13.33 -1.43
CA GLN A 109 3.65 13.90 -0.92
C GLN A 109 4.87 13.17 -1.49
N VAL A 110 5.87 13.92 -1.97
CA VAL A 110 7.23 13.38 -2.12
C VAL A 110 7.92 13.47 -0.76
N VAL A 111 8.18 12.31 -0.15
CA VAL A 111 8.69 12.18 1.22
C VAL A 111 10.03 12.90 1.35
N GLY A 112 10.17 13.73 2.39
CA GLY A 112 11.39 14.50 2.66
C GLY A 112 11.68 15.67 1.71
N VAL A 113 10.93 15.80 0.60
CA VAL A 113 11.15 16.84 -0.41
C VAL A 113 10.05 17.89 -0.40
N THR A 114 8.81 17.46 -0.19
CA THR A 114 7.62 18.33 -0.23
C THR A 114 6.78 18.19 1.03
N GLN A 115 6.02 19.23 1.36
CA GLN A 115 4.89 19.11 2.30
C GLN A 115 3.73 18.35 1.63
N PRO A 116 2.80 17.75 2.40
CA PRO A 116 1.58 17.17 1.85
C PRO A 116 0.80 18.20 1.02
N ARG A 117 0.29 17.76 -0.13
CA ARG A 117 -0.47 18.57 -1.08
C ARG A 117 -1.71 17.82 -1.54
N THR A 118 -2.64 18.54 -2.13
CA THR A 118 -3.85 17.97 -2.74
C THR A 118 -3.80 18.15 -4.24
N LEU A 119 -4.01 17.06 -4.97
CA LEU A 119 -4.26 17.04 -6.40
C LEU A 119 -5.77 17.06 -6.61
N GLY A 120 -6.26 18.07 -7.35
CA GLY A 120 -7.68 18.25 -7.60
C GLY A 120 -8.28 17.09 -8.40
N GLU A 121 -9.60 17.01 -8.41
CA GLU A 121 -10.37 16.10 -9.26
C GLU A 121 -10.05 16.37 -10.73
N GLN A 122 -9.97 15.33 -11.56
CA GLN A 122 -9.80 15.45 -13.01
C GLN A 122 -8.70 16.44 -13.42
N SER A 123 -7.57 16.45 -12.69
CA SER A 123 -6.53 17.47 -12.81
C SER A 123 -5.13 16.86 -12.97
N GLU A 124 -4.18 17.70 -13.37
CA GLU A 124 -2.78 17.30 -13.52
C GLU A 124 -1.82 18.36 -12.98
N ILE A 125 -0.64 17.90 -12.54
CA ILE A 125 0.46 18.76 -12.12
C ILE A 125 1.79 18.12 -12.48
N VAL A 126 2.82 18.94 -12.71
CA VAL A 126 4.20 18.47 -12.91
C VAL A 126 5.06 18.85 -11.72
N LEU A 127 5.63 17.84 -11.07
CA LEU A 127 6.68 17.98 -10.07
C LEU A 127 8.03 17.91 -10.78
N LYS A 128 8.88 18.92 -10.58
CA LYS A 128 10.18 19.02 -11.26
C LYS A 128 11.32 18.93 -10.25
N ASN A 129 12.51 18.63 -10.75
CA ASN A 129 13.77 18.63 -10.00
C ASN A 129 13.75 17.69 -8.79
N LEU A 130 13.23 16.47 -8.99
CA LEU A 130 13.17 15.47 -7.93
C LEU A 130 14.38 14.53 -8.04
N LYS A 131 15.20 14.49 -7.00
CA LYS A 131 16.38 13.61 -6.94
C LYS A 131 15.96 12.16 -6.71
N THR A 132 16.54 11.22 -7.45
CA THR A 132 16.40 9.78 -7.19
C THR A 132 17.46 9.28 -6.19
N PRO A 133 17.15 8.29 -5.33
CA PRO A 133 15.85 7.62 -5.21
C PRO A 133 14.82 8.50 -4.46
N LEU A 134 13.53 8.28 -4.71
CA LEU A 134 12.46 9.00 -4.03
C LEU A 134 11.24 8.12 -3.77
N THR A 135 10.44 8.52 -2.78
CA THR A 135 9.13 7.93 -2.48
C THR A 135 8.04 8.99 -2.62
N LEU A 136 7.03 8.70 -3.43
CA LEU A 136 5.80 9.45 -3.56
C LEU A 136 4.69 8.69 -2.83
N THR A 137 4.08 9.28 -1.81
CA THR A 137 2.86 8.75 -1.18
C THR A 137 1.63 9.41 -1.77
N TYR A 138 0.51 8.68 -1.79
CA TYR A 138 -0.76 9.16 -2.30
C TYR A 138 -1.94 8.40 -1.68
N GLN A 139 -3.05 9.10 -1.47
CA GLN A 139 -4.28 8.51 -0.97
C GLN A 139 -5.47 9.41 -1.27
N ARG A 140 -6.65 8.82 -1.47
CA ARG A 140 -7.89 9.58 -1.44
C ARG A 140 -8.32 9.82 0.01
N PRO A 141 -8.69 11.06 0.40
CA PRO A 141 -9.16 11.34 1.76
C PRO A 141 -10.48 10.64 2.11
N ASP A 142 -11.28 10.30 1.11
CA ASP A 142 -12.55 9.58 1.26
C ASP A 142 -12.40 8.06 1.42
N GLY A 143 -11.16 7.55 1.46
CA GLY A 143 -10.88 6.12 1.60
C GLY A 143 -11.06 5.31 0.31
N GLY A 144 -11.39 5.95 -0.82
CA GLY A 144 -11.51 5.26 -2.09
C GLY A 144 -10.19 4.69 -2.60
N LEU A 145 -10.28 3.60 -3.35
CA LEU A 145 -9.11 2.89 -3.87
C LEU A 145 -8.61 3.53 -5.18
N LEU A 146 -7.30 3.38 -5.41
CA LEU A 146 -6.60 3.95 -6.55
C LEU A 146 -5.90 2.87 -7.38
N LEU A 147 -6.19 2.84 -8.69
CA LEU A 147 -5.35 2.15 -9.66
C LEU A 147 -4.28 3.11 -10.16
N VAL A 148 -3.01 2.79 -9.89
CA VAL A 148 -1.87 3.63 -10.26
C VAL A 148 -1.12 3.05 -11.44
N ARG A 149 -0.86 3.89 -12.45
CA ARG A 149 -0.18 3.48 -13.69
C ARG A 149 1.00 4.41 -13.99
N PRO A 150 2.23 4.05 -13.59
CA PRO A 150 3.44 4.72 -14.02
C PRO A 150 3.73 4.42 -15.49
N GLN A 151 4.05 5.44 -16.27
CA GLN A 151 4.35 5.33 -17.70
C GLN A 151 5.53 6.22 -18.06
N ALA A 152 6.52 5.63 -18.73
CA ALA A 152 7.58 6.40 -19.38
C ALA A 152 6.96 7.31 -20.44
N THR A 153 7.51 8.51 -20.59
CA THR A 153 7.09 9.43 -21.65
C THR A 153 8.17 9.54 -22.72
N ALA A 154 7.85 10.14 -23.86
CA ALA A 154 8.84 10.42 -24.90
C ALA A 154 9.92 11.43 -24.45
N MET A 155 9.67 12.17 -23.36
CA MET A 155 10.63 13.10 -22.77
C MET A 155 11.50 12.36 -21.75
N ALA A 156 12.82 12.34 -21.99
CA ALA A 156 13.78 11.80 -21.05
C ALA A 156 13.64 12.49 -19.67
N GLY A 157 13.85 11.74 -18.59
CA GLY A 157 13.68 12.25 -17.22
C GLY A 157 12.22 12.47 -16.79
N MET A 158 11.21 12.30 -17.65
CA MET A 158 9.81 12.52 -17.29
C MET A 158 9.02 11.21 -17.18
N LEU A 159 8.47 10.99 -15.99
CA LEU A 159 7.53 9.90 -15.67
C LEU A 159 6.11 10.47 -15.57
N GLN A 160 5.15 9.86 -16.26
CA GLN A 160 3.73 10.13 -16.01
C GLN A 160 3.19 9.11 -15.02
N VAL A 161 2.41 9.55 -14.04
CA VAL A 161 1.72 8.69 -13.08
C VAL A 161 0.24 9.03 -13.13
N SER A 162 -0.56 8.09 -13.64
CA SER A 162 -2.01 8.24 -13.74
C SER A 162 -2.70 7.53 -12.57
N PHE A 163 -3.60 8.24 -11.91
CA PHE A 163 -4.45 7.73 -10.84
C PHE A 163 -5.88 7.56 -11.34
N GLY A 164 -6.34 6.32 -11.41
CA GLY A 164 -7.74 5.97 -11.69
C GLY A 164 -8.45 5.43 -10.46
N ALA A 165 -9.77 5.51 -10.44
CA ALA A 165 -10.56 4.86 -9.39
C ALA A 165 -10.62 3.35 -9.66
N THR A 166 -10.60 2.56 -8.59
CA THR A 166 -10.79 1.11 -8.66
C THR A 166 -11.66 0.63 -7.50
N THR A 167 -12.17 -0.58 -7.62
CA THR A 167 -12.83 -1.33 -6.54
C THR A 167 -12.03 -2.56 -6.12
N ASP A 168 -10.89 -2.81 -6.78
CA ASP A 168 -10.03 -3.96 -6.52
C ASP A 168 -8.94 -3.57 -5.50
N LEU A 169 -8.98 -4.23 -4.34
CA LEU A 169 -8.01 -4.05 -3.25
C LEU A 169 -6.62 -4.60 -3.62
N GLY A 170 -6.52 -5.55 -4.54
CA GLY A 170 -5.25 -6.18 -4.92
C GLY A 170 -4.36 -5.31 -5.80
N VAL A 171 -4.91 -4.25 -6.39
CA VAL A 171 -4.17 -3.28 -7.22
C VAL A 171 -4.08 -1.89 -6.59
N ASP A 172 -4.74 -1.70 -5.44
CA ASP A 172 -4.66 -0.48 -4.66
C ASP A 172 -3.29 -0.38 -4.01
N THR A 173 -2.60 0.73 -4.25
CA THR A 173 -1.29 1.03 -3.68
C THR A 173 -1.37 2.40 -3.03
N LYS A 174 -0.43 2.70 -2.12
CA LYS A 174 -0.40 3.98 -1.38
C LYS A 174 0.90 4.73 -1.58
N SER A 175 1.86 4.10 -2.24
CA SER A 175 3.15 4.70 -2.51
C SER A 175 3.78 4.19 -3.81
N MET A 176 4.63 5.04 -4.37
CA MET A 176 5.46 4.71 -5.52
C MET A 176 6.90 5.08 -5.18
N GLU A 177 7.82 4.16 -5.39
CA GLU A 177 9.25 4.38 -5.27
C GLU A 177 9.87 4.48 -6.68
N VAL A 178 10.74 5.48 -6.86
CA VAL A 178 11.64 5.55 -8.02
C VAL A 178 13.05 5.28 -7.49
N GLN A 179 13.64 4.18 -7.93
CA GLN A 179 14.99 3.78 -7.52
C GLN A 179 16.07 4.59 -8.27
N GLU A 180 17.33 4.49 -7.83
CA GLU A 180 18.48 5.15 -8.46
C GLU A 180 18.65 4.81 -9.94
N ASP A 181 18.35 3.55 -10.33
CA ASP A 181 18.43 3.07 -11.71
C ASP A 181 17.17 3.38 -12.55
N GLY A 182 16.22 4.13 -11.95
CA GLY A 182 14.99 4.57 -12.57
C GLY A 182 13.88 3.51 -12.63
N LYS A 183 14.05 2.33 -12.01
CA LYS A 183 12.94 1.40 -11.81
C LYS A 183 11.87 2.03 -10.93
N VAL A 184 10.61 1.77 -11.27
CA VAL A 184 9.45 2.24 -10.52
C VAL A 184 8.75 1.06 -9.87
N ILE A 185 8.58 1.11 -8.55
CA ILE A 185 7.86 0.09 -7.76
C ILE A 185 6.63 0.74 -7.13
N LEU A 186 5.49 0.06 -7.15
CA LEU A 186 4.30 0.46 -6.42
C LEU A 186 4.16 -0.39 -5.14
N ASN A 187 3.81 0.24 -4.02
CA ASN A 187 3.60 -0.41 -2.72
C ASN A 187 2.35 0.10 -2.00
#